data_AF-A0A8T5RYZ2-F1
#
_entry.id   AF-A0A8T5RYZ2-F1
#
_cell.length_a   1.000
_cell.length_b   1.000
_cell.length_c   1.000
_cell.angle_alpha   90.00
_cell.angle_beta   90.00
_cell.angle_gamma   90.00
#
_symmetry.space_group_name_H-M   'P 1'
#
loop_
_entity.id
_entity.type
_entity.pdbx_description
1 polymer ?
#
loop_
_entity_poly.entity_id
_entity_poly.type
_entity_poly.pdbx_seq_one_letter_code
_entity_poly.pdbx_strand_id
1 'polypeptide(L)'
;MLKIIKDFLSNLNPDIIVQAPSRINLINPLDAVEGDFWMPSVAINGKHNPLSAFLYIKKIDKESRIKMYTINYVNTSFSIEIITEERLVKNKSELLKTLTTKQKLIYASIYRLLNMNSSFNKKFLTTNIEIGLLTTIPPQSGLGGSTAIVIAVLYGLACYFNINNDFINLKDNEYPINKDIIAEIATKVEDEDLDITAGYSDPYIISRGG
;
A
#
# COMPACT_ATOMS: atom_id res chain seq x y z
N MET A 1 -4.57 5.64 -20.25
CA MET A 1 -4.04 5.94 -18.91
C MET A 1 -3.29 4.75 -18.29
N LEU A 2 -3.92 3.59 -18.06
CA LEU A 2 -3.26 2.43 -17.43
C LEU A 2 -1.96 1.99 -18.14
N LYS A 3 -1.97 1.89 -19.47
CA LYS A 3 -0.76 1.57 -20.25
C LYS A 3 0.38 2.55 -19.99
N ILE A 4 0.09 3.85 -19.96
CA ILE A 4 1.07 4.91 -19.70
C ILE A 4 1.67 4.77 -18.31
N ILE A 5 0.85 4.46 -17.30
CA ILE A 5 1.33 4.21 -15.93
C ILE A 5 2.24 2.98 -15.92
N LYS A 6 1.84 1.86 -16.54
CA LYS A 6 2.66 0.64 -16.59
C LYS A 6 3.98 0.85 -17.33
N ASP A 7 3.95 1.54 -18.46
CA ASP A 7 5.14 1.85 -19.26
C ASP A 7 6.08 2.77 -18.47
N PHE A 8 5.55 3.81 -17.83
CA PHE A 8 6.31 4.70 -16.95
C PHE A 8 6.98 3.94 -15.80
N LEU A 9 6.21 3.13 -15.06
CA LEU A 9 6.73 2.37 -13.93
C LEU A 9 7.79 1.35 -14.37
N SER A 10 7.58 0.68 -15.51
CA SER A 10 8.55 -0.28 -16.05
C SER A 10 9.86 0.40 -16.45
N ASN A 11 9.80 1.62 -17.00
CA ASN A 11 10.98 2.41 -17.36
C ASN A 11 11.81 2.87 -16.14
N LEU A 12 11.26 2.80 -14.92
CA LEU A 12 12.02 3.05 -13.70
C LEU A 12 12.92 1.86 -13.29
N ASN A 13 12.87 0.76 -14.06
CA ASN A 13 13.54 -0.52 -13.81
C ASN A 13 13.30 -1.04 -12.39
N PRO A 14 12.03 -1.31 -12.00
CA PRO A 14 11.73 -1.76 -10.67
C PRO A 14 11.98 -3.26 -10.50
N ASP A 15 12.27 -3.68 -9.27
CA ASP A 15 12.36 -5.10 -8.91
C ASP A 15 10.94 -5.70 -8.77
N ILE A 16 9.98 -4.89 -8.33
CA ILE A 16 8.56 -5.27 -8.25
C ILE A 16 7.66 -4.08 -8.57
N ILE A 17 6.53 -4.37 -9.24
CA ILE A 17 5.40 -3.47 -9.42
C ILE A 17 4.17 -4.15 -8.82
N VAL A 18 3.41 -3.42 -8.01
CA VAL A 18 2.14 -3.85 -7.40
C VAL A 18 1.05 -2.90 -7.83
N GLN A 19 -0.12 -3.46 -8.13
CA GLN A 19 -1.36 -2.72 -8.33
C GLN A 19 -2.36 -3.20 -7.29
N ALA A 20 -2.81 -2.30 -6.42
CA ALA A 20 -3.95 -2.55 -5.52
C ALA A 20 -5.18 -1.82 -6.08
N PRO A 21 -6.28 -2.54 -6.36
CA PRO A 21 -7.49 -1.94 -6.89
C PRO A 21 -8.18 -1.07 -5.83
N SER A 22 -9.10 -0.24 -6.30
CA SER A 22 -10.12 0.39 -5.48
C SER A 22 -11.25 -0.62 -5.20
N ARG A 23 -12.24 -0.23 -4.38
CA ARG A 23 -13.44 -1.02 -4.13
C ARG A 23 -14.70 -0.17 -4.08
N ILE A 24 -15.84 -0.78 -4.39
CA ILE A 24 -17.17 -0.21 -4.17
C ILE A 24 -18.02 -1.18 -3.34
N ASN A 25 -18.91 -0.62 -2.54
CA ASN A 25 -19.97 -1.38 -1.89
C ASN A 25 -21.16 -1.41 -2.85
N LEU A 26 -21.74 -2.59 -3.06
CA LEU A 26 -22.87 -2.78 -3.98
C LEU A 26 -24.19 -2.32 -3.36
N ILE A 27 -24.24 -2.25 -2.02
CA ILE A 27 -25.33 -1.72 -1.23
C ILE A 27 -24.80 -0.70 -0.23
N ASN A 28 -25.68 -0.09 0.57
CA ASN A 28 -25.31 0.96 1.51
C ASN A 28 -24.13 0.56 2.41
N PRO A 29 -23.09 1.41 2.53
CA PRO A 29 -21.91 1.12 3.35
C PRO A 29 -22.26 1.21 4.83
N LEU A 30 -22.54 0.07 5.45
CA LEU A 30 -22.80 -0.10 6.88
C LEU A 30 -21.71 -0.93 7.58
N ASP A 31 -20.64 -1.30 6.89
CA ASP A 31 -19.57 -2.14 7.42
C ASP A 31 -18.63 -1.43 8.41
N ALA A 32 -18.77 -0.11 8.54
CA ALA A 32 -18.13 0.68 9.58
C ALA A 32 -18.95 0.75 10.90
N VAL A 33 -20.19 0.26 10.91
CA VAL A 33 -21.00 0.18 12.15
C VAL A 33 -21.04 -1.24 12.69
N GLU A 34 -20.85 -1.40 14.00
CA GLU A 34 -21.00 -2.69 14.68
C GLU A 34 -22.44 -3.21 14.46
N GLY A 35 -22.59 -4.27 13.65
CA GLY A 35 -23.89 -4.90 13.40
C GLY A 35 -24.16 -5.29 11.94
N ASP A 36 -23.34 -4.86 10.98
CA ASP A 36 -23.41 -5.40 9.63
C ASP A 36 -22.64 -6.74 9.55
N PHE A 37 -23.39 -7.83 9.44
CA PHE A 37 -22.84 -9.18 9.36
C PHE A 37 -22.27 -9.51 7.98
N TRP A 38 -22.66 -8.77 6.92
CA TRP A 38 -22.22 -9.04 5.56
C TRP A 38 -22.38 -7.84 4.63
N MET A 39 -21.25 -7.38 4.08
CA MET A 39 -21.19 -6.35 3.06
C MET A 39 -20.86 -6.92 1.68
N PRO A 40 -21.77 -6.89 0.69
CA PRO A 40 -21.44 -7.24 -0.68
C PRO A 40 -20.67 -6.08 -1.33
N SER A 41 -19.38 -6.29 -1.52
CA SER A 41 -18.45 -5.32 -2.11
C SER A 41 -17.60 -5.96 -3.19
N VAL A 42 -17.11 -5.15 -4.12
CA VAL A 42 -16.27 -5.62 -5.23
C VAL A 42 -15.06 -4.72 -5.44
N ALA A 43 -13.92 -5.34 -5.73
CA ALA A 43 -12.73 -4.64 -6.19
C ALA A 43 -12.96 -4.13 -7.62
N ILE A 44 -12.55 -2.89 -7.90
CA ILE A 44 -12.69 -2.26 -9.20
C ILE A 44 -11.37 -1.66 -9.67
N ASN A 45 -11.03 -1.95 -10.92
CA ASN A 45 -9.83 -1.41 -11.55
C ASN A 45 -10.09 -0.19 -12.42
N GLY A 46 -11.33 0.03 -12.88
CA GLY A 46 -11.67 1.10 -13.83
C GLY A 46 -11.10 0.85 -15.25
N LYS A 47 -11.96 0.86 -16.28
CA LYS A 47 -11.56 0.47 -17.65
C LYS A 47 -10.75 1.56 -18.37
N HIS A 48 -11.24 2.80 -18.33
CA HIS A 48 -10.62 3.94 -19.02
C HIS A 48 -9.74 4.75 -18.07
N ASN A 49 -10.28 5.02 -16.88
CA ASN A 49 -9.58 5.65 -15.77
C ASN A 49 -9.28 4.56 -14.75
N PRO A 50 -8.01 4.13 -14.60
CA PRO A 50 -7.67 3.18 -13.57
C PRO A 50 -8.06 3.76 -12.21
N LEU A 51 -8.56 2.92 -11.32
CA LEU A 51 -8.88 3.25 -9.93
C LEU A 51 -8.03 2.33 -9.08
N SER A 52 -6.75 2.67 -8.95
CA SER A 52 -5.79 1.81 -8.25
C SER A 52 -4.66 2.63 -7.63
N ALA A 53 -4.07 2.06 -6.58
CA ALA A 53 -2.75 2.43 -6.11
C ALA A 53 -1.72 1.56 -6.83
N PHE A 54 -0.72 2.21 -7.42
CA PHE A 54 0.42 1.56 -8.08
C PHE A 54 1.67 1.83 -7.27
N LEU A 55 2.31 0.75 -6.82
CA LEU A 55 3.55 0.81 -6.07
C LEU A 55 4.65 0.17 -6.90
N TYR A 56 5.86 0.74 -6.85
CA TYR A 56 7.06 0.00 -7.22
C TYR A 56 8.05 0.00 -6.08
N ILE A 57 8.86 -1.05 -6.02
CA ILE A 57 10.03 -1.10 -5.14
C ILE A 57 11.23 -1.51 -5.99
N LYS A 58 12.37 -0.87 -5.75
CA LYS A 58 13.64 -1.31 -6.31
C LYS A 58 14.79 -1.09 -5.35
N LYS A 59 15.81 -1.92 -5.49
CA LYS A 59 17.09 -1.75 -4.83
C LYS A 59 17.79 -0.51 -5.37
N ILE A 60 18.43 0.23 -4.48
CA ILE A 60 19.30 1.35 -4.84
C ILE A 60 20.59 1.29 -4.00
N ASP A 61 21.69 1.79 -4.56
CA ASP A 61 22.98 1.80 -3.84
C ASP A 61 23.10 2.97 -2.86
N LYS A 62 22.24 3.99 -3.03
CA LYS A 62 22.20 5.21 -2.21
C LYS A 62 21.27 5.05 -1.01
N GLU A 63 21.10 6.12 -0.23
CA GLU A 63 20.14 6.16 0.87
C GLU A 63 18.72 5.86 0.37
N SER A 64 17.96 5.12 1.20
CA SER A 64 16.58 4.75 0.90
C SER A 64 15.69 5.98 0.76
N ARG A 65 14.68 5.92 -0.12
CA ARG A 65 13.80 7.06 -0.40
C ARG A 65 12.40 6.67 -0.82
N ILE A 66 11.47 7.59 -0.62
CA ILE A 66 10.08 7.52 -1.07
C ILE A 66 9.88 8.54 -2.19
N LYS A 67 9.17 8.14 -3.27
CA LYS A 67 8.72 9.04 -4.33
C LYS A 67 7.22 8.94 -4.53
N MET A 68 6.55 10.08 -4.47
CA MET A 68 5.12 10.18 -4.75
C MET A 68 4.92 10.80 -6.13
N TYR A 69 4.03 10.21 -6.92
CA TYR A 69 3.73 10.68 -8.27
C TYR A 69 2.26 11.05 -8.42
N THR A 70 2.00 12.05 -9.27
CA THR A 70 0.68 12.38 -9.79
C THR A 70 0.65 12.13 -11.29
N ILE A 71 -0.55 11.98 -11.83
CA ILE A 71 -0.79 11.92 -13.27
C ILE A 71 -1.72 13.06 -13.66
N ASN A 72 -1.24 13.93 -14.54
CA ASN A 72 -1.98 15.07 -15.04
C ASN A 72 -2.43 14.79 -16.48
N TYR A 73 -3.58 15.34 -16.86
CA TYR A 73 -4.05 15.32 -18.25
C TYR A 73 -3.89 16.71 -18.85
N VAL A 74 -2.94 16.85 -19.78
CA VAL A 74 -2.61 18.13 -20.42
C VAL A 74 -2.69 17.95 -21.94
N ASN A 75 -3.53 18.77 -22.59
CA ASN A 75 -3.62 18.87 -24.05
C ASN A 75 -3.67 17.51 -24.78
N THR A 76 -4.61 16.64 -24.38
CA THR A 76 -4.81 15.28 -24.92
C THR A 76 -3.74 14.23 -24.57
N SER A 77 -2.75 14.58 -23.76
CA SER A 77 -1.69 13.68 -23.29
C SER A 77 -1.70 13.54 -21.76
N PHE A 78 -1.20 12.42 -21.26
CA PHE A 78 -0.98 12.25 -19.82
C PHE A 78 0.51 12.49 -19.50
N SER A 79 0.79 13.33 -18.50
CA SER A 79 2.12 13.49 -17.90
C SER A 79 2.13 12.89 -16.49
N ILE A 80 3.24 12.26 -16.12
CA ILE A 80 3.47 11.77 -14.75
C ILE A 80 4.58 12.62 -14.13
N GLU A 81 4.28 13.19 -12.96
CA GLU A 81 5.15 14.16 -12.28
C GLU A 81 5.39 13.72 -10.83
N ILE A 82 6.60 14.00 -10.32
CA ILE A 82 6.92 13.78 -8.91
C ILE A 82 6.28 14.89 -8.09
N ILE A 83 5.43 14.51 -7.13
CA ILE A 83 4.82 15.42 -6.17
C ILE A 83 5.79 15.66 -5.00
N THR A 84 6.39 14.59 -4.48
CA THR A 84 7.35 14.65 -3.38
C THR A 84 8.41 13.55 -3.54
N GLU A 85 9.63 13.86 -3.13
CA GLU A 85 10.71 12.91 -2.92
C GLU A 85 11.29 13.18 -1.53
N GLU A 86 11.41 12.15 -0.72
CA GLU A 86 11.98 12.26 0.62
C GLU A 86 12.80 11.03 0.99
N ARG A 87 13.73 11.20 1.95
CA ARG A 87 14.50 10.08 2.50
C ARG A 87 13.58 9.16 3.29
N LEU A 88 13.68 7.86 3.03
CA LEU A 88 12.94 6.83 3.76
C LEU A 88 13.56 6.65 5.14
N VAL A 89 12.78 6.99 6.16
CA VAL A 89 13.12 6.73 7.56
C VAL A 89 13.07 5.22 7.82
N LYS A 90 14.09 4.70 8.52
CA LYS A 90 14.19 3.27 8.87
C LYS A 90 14.22 3.00 10.37
N ASN A 91 14.54 3.99 11.19
CA ASN A 91 14.58 3.84 12.63
C ASN A 91 13.14 3.84 13.19
N LYS A 92 12.81 2.87 14.06
CA LYS A 92 11.46 2.74 14.64
C LYS A 92 10.99 4.00 15.38
N SER A 93 11.88 4.64 16.14
CA SER A 93 11.54 5.84 16.93
C SER A 93 11.28 7.05 16.03
N GLU A 94 11.96 7.14 14.89
CA GLU A 94 11.75 8.18 13.90
C GLU A 94 10.51 7.90 13.04
N LEU A 95 10.22 6.63 12.72
CA LEU A 95 9.02 6.20 12.00
C LEU A 95 7.74 6.65 12.71
N LEU A 96 7.69 6.55 14.05
CA LEU A 96 6.55 7.05 14.83
C LEU A 96 6.29 8.54 14.60
N LYS A 97 7.35 9.35 14.44
CA LYS A 97 7.21 10.79 14.15
C LYS A 97 6.68 11.05 12.75
N THR A 98 6.85 10.11 11.82
CA THR A 98 6.38 10.23 10.44
C THR A 98 4.91 9.84 10.23
N LEU A 99 4.22 9.33 11.26
CA LEU A 99 2.80 8.95 11.17
C LEU A 99 1.85 10.16 11.02
N THR A 100 2.34 11.37 11.22
CA THR A 100 1.59 12.63 11.02
C THR A 100 1.91 13.31 9.69
N THR A 101 2.80 12.75 8.86
CA THR A 101 3.23 13.37 7.59
C THR A 101 2.30 13.00 6.43
N LYS A 102 2.54 13.57 5.25
CA LYS A 102 1.78 13.26 4.03
C LYS A 102 1.93 11.80 3.59
N GLN A 103 3.05 11.17 3.92
CA GLN A 103 3.40 9.79 3.57
C GLN A 103 3.04 8.81 4.70
N LYS A 104 2.20 9.22 5.67
CA LYS A 104 1.83 8.43 6.83
C LYS A 104 1.35 7.01 6.51
N LEU A 105 0.63 6.80 5.40
CA LEU A 105 0.16 5.47 4.99
C LEU A 105 1.32 4.51 4.68
N ILE A 106 2.37 4.99 4.02
CA ILE A 106 3.57 4.19 3.73
C ILE A 106 4.31 3.88 5.04
N TYR A 107 4.53 4.90 5.86
CA TYR A 107 5.28 4.74 7.11
C TYR A 107 4.57 3.88 8.15
N ALA A 108 3.25 4.02 8.31
CA ALA A 108 2.47 3.17 9.21
C ALA A 108 2.53 1.71 8.77
N SER A 109 2.40 1.44 7.46
CA SER A 109 2.54 0.09 6.89
C SER A 109 3.92 -0.52 7.21
N ILE A 110 4.99 0.24 7.03
CA ILE A 110 6.36 -0.20 7.35
C ILE A 110 6.51 -0.42 8.85
N TYR A 111 6.06 0.54 9.67
CA TYR A 111 6.15 0.48 11.13
C TYR A 111 5.46 -0.79 11.67
N ARG A 112 4.24 -1.06 11.20
CA ARG A 112 3.48 -2.24 11.62
C ARG A 112 4.17 -3.54 11.19
N LEU A 113 4.64 -3.65 9.94
CA LEU A 113 5.40 -4.81 9.49
C LEU A 113 6.70 -5.03 10.28
N LEU A 114 7.42 -3.97 10.63
CA LEU A 114 8.64 -4.06 11.46
C LEU A 114 8.38 -4.59 12.87
N ASN A 115 7.15 -4.44 13.37
CA ASN A 115 6.75 -4.94 14.68
C ASN A 115 6.21 -6.37 14.62
N MET A 116 5.71 -6.80 13.47
CA MET A 116 5.05 -8.10 13.31
C MET A 116 5.94 -9.18 12.67
N ASN A 117 6.99 -8.81 11.93
CA ASN A 117 7.82 -9.79 11.24
C ASN A 117 9.33 -9.49 11.41
N SER A 118 10.03 -10.37 12.13
CA SER A 118 11.45 -10.21 12.42
C SER A 118 12.36 -10.44 11.21
N SER A 119 11.95 -11.29 10.26
CA SER A 119 12.66 -11.49 8.98
C SER A 119 12.66 -10.20 8.16
N PHE A 120 11.49 -9.56 8.03
CA PHE A 120 11.33 -8.25 7.41
C PHE A 120 12.20 -7.19 8.10
N ASN A 121 12.16 -7.12 9.43
CA ASN A 121 12.94 -6.15 10.20
C ASN A 121 14.44 -6.21 9.85
N LYS A 122 15.04 -7.40 9.88
CA LYS A 122 16.47 -7.58 9.53
C LYS A 122 16.77 -7.15 8.08
N LYS A 123 15.96 -7.59 7.13
CA LYS A 123 16.17 -7.34 5.70
C LYS A 123 15.96 -5.85 5.34
N PHE A 124 14.90 -5.24 5.86
CA PHE A 124 14.55 -3.84 5.59
C PHE A 124 15.60 -2.86 6.12
N LEU A 125 16.11 -3.09 7.34
CA LEU A 125 17.13 -2.23 7.94
C LEU A 125 18.45 -2.24 7.16
N THR A 126 18.79 -3.38 6.53
CA THR A 126 20.07 -3.58 5.83
C THR A 126 19.99 -3.32 4.31
N THR A 127 18.79 -3.22 3.74
CA THR A 127 18.62 -3.10 2.28
C THR A 127 18.19 -1.70 1.88
N ASN A 128 18.97 -1.03 1.04
CA ASN A 128 18.58 0.28 0.52
C ASN A 128 17.58 0.15 -0.64
N ILE A 129 16.44 0.84 -0.51
CA ILE A 129 15.33 0.75 -1.46
C ILE A 129 14.75 2.12 -1.84
N GLU A 130 14.24 2.22 -3.06
CA GLU A 130 13.33 3.27 -3.51
C GLU A 130 11.92 2.69 -3.54
N ILE A 131 11.00 3.31 -2.80
CA ILE A 131 9.56 3.02 -2.85
C ILE A 131 8.91 4.15 -3.64
N GLY A 132 8.25 3.85 -4.74
CA GLY A 132 7.44 4.83 -5.44
C GLY A 132 5.97 4.49 -5.45
N LEU A 133 5.12 5.50 -5.31
CA LEU A 133 3.68 5.36 -5.23
C LEU A 133 2.99 6.37 -6.16
N LEU A 134 2.07 5.87 -6.98
CA LEU A 134 1.14 6.64 -7.81
C LEU A 134 -0.26 6.13 -7.52
N THR A 135 -1.20 7.01 -7.20
CA THR A 135 -2.62 6.63 -7.08
C THR A 135 -3.47 7.41 -8.06
N THR A 136 -4.43 6.73 -8.65
CA THR A 136 -5.48 7.34 -9.48
C THR A 136 -6.85 7.31 -8.81
N ILE A 137 -6.91 6.82 -7.56
CA ILE A 137 -8.13 6.83 -6.75
C ILE A 137 -8.34 8.26 -6.23
N PRO A 138 -9.47 8.91 -6.55
CA PRO A 138 -9.69 10.29 -6.10
C PRO A 138 -9.71 10.38 -4.56
N PRO A 139 -9.05 11.39 -3.95
CA PRO A 139 -9.11 11.61 -2.51
C PRO A 139 -10.55 11.76 -2.02
N GLN A 140 -10.84 11.26 -0.81
CA GLN A 140 -12.16 11.41 -0.15
C GLN A 140 -13.36 10.88 -0.95
N SER A 141 -13.13 10.07 -1.98
CA SER A 141 -14.21 9.50 -2.82
C SER A 141 -14.98 8.36 -2.16
N GLY A 142 -14.56 7.92 -0.96
CA GLY A 142 -15.12 6.75 -0.31
C GLY A 142 -14.89 5.46 -1.09
N LEU A 143 -13.80 5.38 -1.89
CA LEU A 143 -13.44 4.27 -2.78
C LEU A 143 -12.32 3.35 -2.23
N GLY A 144 -12.03 3.41 -0.93
CA GLY A 144 -10.97 2.61 -0.29
C GLY A 144 -9.55 3.04 -0.66
N GLY A 145 -9.33 4.34 -0.92
CA GLY A 145 -8.05 4.85 -1.42
C GLY A 145 -6.90 4.70 -0.42
N SER A 146 -7.13 4.94 0.87
CA SER A 146 -6.15 4.73 1.93
C SER A 146 -5.78 3.25 2.06
N THR A 147 -6.80 2.39 2.14
CA THR A 147 -6.65 0.94 2.19
C THR A 147 -5.88 0.41 0.99
N ALA A 148 -6.20 0.85 -0.23
CA ALA A 148 -5.48 0.44 -1.44
C ALA A 148 -3.98 0.79 -1.38
N ILE A 149 -3.64 1.97 -0.85
CA ILE A 149 -2.24 2.37 -0.66
C ILE A 149 -1.57 1.45 0.36
N VAL A 150 -2.20 1.24 1.52
CA VAL A 150 -1.67 0.38 2.60
C VAL A 150 -1.45 -1.05 2.09
N ILE A 151 -2.44 -1.64 1.42
CA ILE A 151 -2.34 -2.98 0.83
C ILE A 151 -1.21 -3.04 -0.21
N ALA A 152 -1.10 -2.04 -1.10
CA ALA A 152 -0.04 -2.01 -2.10
C ALA A 152 1.35 -2.02 -1.43
N VAL A 153 1.54 -1.20 -0.39
CA VAL A 153 2.79 -1.13 0.38
C VAL A 153 3.08 -2.45 1.09
N LEU A 154 2.12 -2.99 1.85
CA LEU A 154 2.29 -4.22 2.61
C LEU A 154 2.61 -5.41 1.70
N TYR A 155 1.83 -5.60 0.63
CA TYR A 155 2.04 -6.68 -0.33
C TYR A 155 3.34 -6.49 -1.11
N GLY A 156 3.64 -5.26 -1.55
CA GLY A 156 4.89 -4.94 -2.24
C GLY A 156 6.12 -5.27 -1.41
N LEU A 157 6.14 -4.86 -0.14
CA LEU A 157 7.22 -5.18 0.78
C LEU A 157 7.29 -6.68 1.06
N ALA A 158 6.14 -7.34 1.23
CA ALA A 158 6.10 -8.77 1.50
C ALA A 158 6.71 -9.60 0.36
N CYS A 159 6.35 -9.26 -0.88
CA CYS A 159 6.92 -9.89 -2.07
C CYS A 159 8.38 -9.51 -2.28
N TYR A 160 8.74 -8.22 -2.16
CA TYR A 160 10.11 -7.73 -2.37
C TYR A 160 11.12 -8.40 -1.43
N PHE A 161 10.78 -8.52 -0.15
CA PHE A 161 11.64 -9.15 0.85
C PHE A 161 11.47 -10.67 0.95
N ASN A 162 10.64 -11.25 0.09
CA ASN A 162 10.32 -12.68 0.06
C ASN A 162 9.93 -13.21 1.45
N ILE A 163 8.96 -12.54 2.08
CA ILE A 163 8.34 -12.95 3.36
C ILE A 163 6.88 -13.39 3.18
N ASN A 164 6.34 -13.24 1.97
CA ASN A 164 5.01 -13.72 1.63
C ASN A 164 4.99 -15.26 1.65
N ASN A 165 4.07 -15.84 2.43
CA ASN A 165 3.96 -17.27 2.69
C ASN A 165 5.28 -17.93 3.16
N ASP A 166 6.14 -17.18 3.87
CA ASP A 166 7.33 -17.74 4.50
C ASP A 166 6.93 -18.42 5.82
N PHE A 167 6.88 -19.76 5.80
CA PHE A 167 6.60 -20.58 6.97
C PHE A 167 7.87 -21.03 7.71
N ILE A 168 9.05 -20.79 7.14
CA ILE A 168 10.31 -21.36 7.64
C ILE A 168 10.95 -20.42 8.67
N ASN A 169 10.92 -19.11 8.41
CA ASN A 169 11.61 -18.12 9.24
C ASN A 169 10.71 -17.43 10.28
N LEU A 170 9.60 -18.07 10.68
CA LEU A 170 8.68 -17.53 11.67
C LEU A 170 9.13 -17.84 13.09
N LYS A 171 9.00 -16.86 13.98
CA LYS A 171 9.06 -17.09 15.43
C LYS A 171 7.70 -17.57 15.96
N ASP A 172 7.69 -18.12 17.18
CA ASP A 172 6.49 -18.69 17.83
C ASP A 172 5.27 -17.75 17.92
N ASN A 173 5.48 -16.42 17.82
CA ASN A 173 4.42 -15.40 17.88
C ASN A 173 4.22 -14.64 16.55
N GLU A 174 4.80 -15.13 15.46
CA GLU A 174 4.69 -14.51 14.13
C GLU A 174 3.77 -15.34 13.23
N TYR A 175 3.02 -14.66 12.38
CA TYR A 175 2.12 -15.30 11.42
C TYR A 175 2.70 -15.20 10.01
N PRO A 176 2.48 -16.23 9.16
CA PRO A 176 2.87 -16.16 7.75
C PRO A 176 2.14 -15.00 7.08
N ILE A 177 2.88 -14.14 6.37
CA ILE A 177 2.26 -13.04 5.64
C ILE A 177 1.56 -13.61 4.41
N ASN A 178 0.24 -13.50 4.35
CA ASN A 178 -0.59 -13.86 3.20
C ASN A 178 -1.62 -12.75 2.97
N LYS A 179 -2.50 -12.90 1.96
CA LYS A 179 -3.51 -11.89 1.63
C LYS A 179 -4.42 -11.52 2.81
N ASP A 180 -4.81 -12.49 3.64
CA ASP A 180 -5.72 -12.25 4.77
C ASP A 180 -4.99 -11.58 5.93
N ILE A 181 -3.77 -12.01 6.23
CA ILE A 181 -2.92 -11.34 7.21
C ILE A 181 -2.56 -9.93 6.76
N ILE A 182 -2.35 -9.68 5.46
CA ILE A 182 -2.17 -8.34 4.91
C ILE A 182 -3.41 -7.48 5.14
N ALA A 183 -4.62 -8.03 4.94
CA ALA A 183 -5.87 -7.32 5.20
C ALA A 183 -6.00 -6.95 6.70
N GLU A 184 -5.72 -7.89 7.60
CA GLU A 184 -5.71 -7.66 9.06
C GLU A 184 -4.68 -6.61 9.49
N ILE A 185 -3.47 -6.66 8.91
CA ILE A 185 -2.44 -5.64 9.16
C ILE A 185 -2.93 -4.27 8.66
N ALA A 186 -3.55 -4.22 7.49
CA ALA A 186 -4.08 -2.98 6.94
C ALA A 186 -5.18 -2.37 7.80
N THR A 187 -6.10 -3.19 8.33
CA THR A 187 -7.12 -2.73 9.31
C THR A 187 -6.45 -2.06 10.51
N LYS A 188 -5.42 -2.67 11.11
CA LYS A 188 -4.70 -2.10 12.26
C LYS A 188 -3.89 -0.86 11.91
N VAL A 189 -3.36 -0.79 10.69
CA VAL A 189 -2.68 0.41 10.19
C VAL A 189 -3.64 1.57 10.08
N GLU A 190 -4.85 1.35 9.56
CA GLU A 190 -5.85 2.42 9.44
C GLU A 190 -6.43 2.81 10.80
N ASP A 191 -6.92 1.85 11.57
CA ASP A 191 -7.61 2.09 12.84
C ASP A 191 -6.64 2.47 13.97
N GLU A 192 -5.74 1.55 14.36
CA GLU A 192 -4.89 1.75 15.54
C GLU A 192 -3.70 2.70 15.32
N ASP A 193 -3.04 2.68 14.15
CA ASP A 193 -1.84 3.52 13.92
C ASP A 193 -2.17 4.93 13.43
N LEU A 194 -3.26 5.10 12.67
CA LEU A 194 -3.56 6.33 11.93
C LEU A 194 -4.88 7.00 12.30
N ASP A 195 -5.69 6.37 13.15
CA ASP A 195 -7.02 6.86 13.56
C ASP A 195 -7.92 7.17 12.34
N ILE A 196 -7.89 6.28 11.35
CA ILE A 196 -8.70 6.33 10.14
C ILE A 196 -9.81 5.30 10.28
N THR A 197 -11.04 5.77 10.47
CA THR A 197 -12.22 4.92 10.44
C THR A 197 -12.48 4.46 8.99
N ALA A 198 -12.13 3.21 8.70
CA ALA A 198 -12.45 2.53 7.45
C ALA A 198 -13.41 1.36 7.71
N GLY A 199 -14.15 0.94 6.69
CA GLY A 199 -14.98 -0.25 6.78
C GLY A 199 -14.11 -1.50 6.92
N TYR A 200 -14.43 -2.39 7.85
CA TYR A 200 -13.64 -3.62 8.09
C TYR A 200 -13.58 -4.54 6.85
N SER A 201 -14.50 -4.38 5.90
CA SER A 201 -14.50 -5.15 4.65
C SER A 201 -13.48 -4.64 3.63
N ASP A 202 -13.12 -3.35 3.67
CA ASP A 202 -12.28 -2.69 2.65
C ASP A 202 -10.95 -3.44 2.42
N PRO A 203 -10.18 -3.78 3.46
CA PRO A 203 -8.88 -4.42 3.28
C PRO A 203 -9.00 -5.81 2.67
N TYR A 204 -10.04 -6.55 3.02
CA TYR A 204 -10.31 -7.88 2.50
C TYR A 204 -10.69 -7.87 1.03
N ILE A 205 -11.58 -6.94 0.63
CA ILE A 205 -12.03 -6.82 -0.75
C ILE A 205 -10.86 -6.45 -1.67
N ILE A 206 -10.03 -5.49 -1.24
CA ILE A 206 -8.88 -5.05 -2.03
C ILE A 206 -7.79 -6.13 -2.07
N SER A 207 -7.49 -6.79 -0.95
CA SER A 207 -6.45 -7.82 -0.87
C SER A 207 -6.81 -9.10 -1.66
N ARG A 208 -8.07 -9.55 -1.56
CA ARG A 208 -8.53 -10.79 -2.20
C ARG A 208 -8.98 -10.58 -3.65
N GLY A 209 -9.68 -9.48 -3.92
CA GLY A 209 -10.23 -9.16 -5.24
C GLY A 209 -9.22 -8.56 -6.22
N GLY A 210 -8.04 -8.17 -5.73
CA GLY A 210 -6.87 -7.74 -6.50
C GLY A 210 -5.90 -8.86 -6.83
#